data_AF-A0A227KHP8-F1
#
_entry.id   AF-A0A227KHP8-F1
#
_cell.length_a   1.000
_cell.length_b   1.000
_cell.length_c   1.000
_cell.angle_alpha   90.00
_cell.angle_beta   90.00
_cell.angle_gamma   90.00
#
_symmetry.space_group_name_H-M   'P 1'
#
loop_
_entity.id
_entity.type
_entity.pdbx_description
1 polymer ?
#
loop_
_entity_poly.entity_id
_entity_poly.type
_entity_poly.pdbx_seq_one_letter_code
_entity_poly.pdbx_strand_id
1 'polypeptide(L)' 'MRRDVVTQVIVEYSDGCENFATKLEAERFINANLDIEEPRAAWLEEINGKKKYDYQLVEDGGEIHLVD' A
#
# COMPACT_ATOMS: atom_id res chain seq x y z
N MET A 1 -27.01 -4.82 -9.99
CA MET A 1 -26.06 -3.81 -9.49
C MET A 1 -24.88 -4.57 -8.90
N ARG A 2 -23.69 -4.51 -9.51
CA ARG A 2 -22.48 -5.04 -8.88
C ARG A 2 -22.26 -4.19 -7.63
N ARG A 3 -22.23 -4.79 -6.43
CA ARG A 3 -21.80 -4.05 -5.23
C ARG A 3 -20.31 -3.82 -5.44
N ASP A 4 -19.92 -2.60 -5.78
CA ASP A 4 -18.52 -2.20 -5.71
C ASP A 4 -18.13 -2.28 -4.24
N VAL A 5 -17.39 -3.33 -3.88
CA VAL A 5 -16.85 -3.48 -2.54
C VAL A 5 -15.72 -2.47 -2.42
N VAL A 6 -15.80 -1.60 -1.41
CA VAL A 6 -14.77 -0.61 -1.12
C VAL A 6 -13.45 -1.32 -0.87
N THR A 7 -12.40 -0.88 -1.54
CA THR A 7 -11.04 -1.38 -1.37
C THR A 7 -10.15 -0.33 -0.73
N GLN A 8 -9.09 -0.80 -0.10
CA GLN A 8 -8.03 -0.03 0.54
C GLN A 8 -6.68 -0.62 0.17
N VAL A 9 -5.65 0.22 0.14
CA VAL A 9 -4.25 -0.22 0.01
C VAL A 9 -3.71 -0.38 1.42
N ILE A 10 -3.19 -1.56 1.73
CA ILE A 10 -2.51 -1.82 2.98
C ILE A 10 -1.00 -1.81 2.72
N VAL A 11 -0.25 -1.16 3.59
CA VAL A 11 1.22 -1.18 3.60
C VAL A 11 1.68 -1.73 4.94
N GLU A 12 2.44 -2.81 4.91
CA GLU A 12 3.02 -3.44 6.09
C GLU A 12 4.42 -2.89 6.36
N TYR A 13 4.64 -2.51 7.62
CA TYR A 13 5.89 -2.05 8.18
C TYR A 13 6.36 -3.01 9.28
N SER A 14 7.41 -2.66 10.01
CA SER A 14 7.94 -3.52 11.08
C SER A 14 7.09 -3.52 12.34
N ASP A 15 6.37 -2.42 12.59
CA ASP A 15 5.57 -2.17 13.79
C ASP A 15 4.07 -2.41 13.58
N GLY A 16 3.61 -2.51 12.34
CA GLY A 16 2.19 -2.68 12.02
C GLY A 16 1.86 -2.51 10.55
N CYS A 17 0.61 -2.13 10.29
CA CYS A 17 0.10 -1.88 8.95
C CYS A 17 -0.61 -0.52 8.92
N GLU A 18 -0.40 0.21 7.83
CA GLU A 18 -1.12 1.44 7.51
C GLU A 18 -2.09 1.19 6.35
N ASN A 19 -3.24 1.87 6.38
CA ASN A 19 -4.29 1.72 5.38
C ASN A 19 -4.58 3.04 4.65
N PHE A 20 -4.65 2.99 3.33
CA PHE A 20 -4.83 4.15 2.46
C PHE A 20 -6.01 3.94 1.51
N ALA A 21 -6.70 5.01 1.15
CA ALA A 21 -7.81 4.92 0.20
C ALA A 21 -7.29 4.69 -1.23
N THR A 22 -6.09 5.18 -1.53
CA THR A 22 -5.50 5.09 -2.86
C THR A 22 -4.03 4.68 -2.83
N LYS A 23 -3.57 4.10 -3.95
CA LYS A 23 -2.16 3.81 -4.20
C LYS A 23 -1.27 5.05 -4.10
N LEU A 24 -1.73 6.19 -4.65
CA LEU A 24 -0.99 7.45 -4.64
C LEU A 24 -0.76 7.98 -3.21
N GLU A 25 -1.76 7.84 -2.34
CA GLU A 25 -1.62 8.21 -0.92
C GLU A 25 -0.60 7.32 -0.20
N ALA A 26 -0.65 6.01 -0.45
CA ALA A 26 0.31 5.05 0.10
C ALA A 26 1.74 5.38 -0.35
N GLU A 27 1.97 5.60 -1.64
CA GLU A 27 3.29 5.97 -2.19
C GLU A 27 3.81 7.28 -1.58
N ARG A 28 2.96 8.30 -1.45
CA ARG A 28 3.37 9.56 -0.81
C ARG A 28 3.76 9.36 0.64
N PHE A 29 3.02 8.55 1.38
CA PHE A 29 3.33 8.27 2.77
C PHE A 29 4.64 7.50 2.91
N ILE A 30 4.82 6.44 2.11
CA ILE A 30 6.08 5.66 2.06
C ILE A 30 7.27 6.59 1.84
N ASN A 31 7.22 7.38 0.76
CA ASN A 31 8.36 8.22 0.37
C ASN A 31 8.63 9.37 1.34
N ALA A 32 7.59 9.88 2.01
CA ALA A 32 7.76 10.90 3.04
C ALA A 32 8.41 10.36 4.33
N ASN A 33 8.39 9.04 4.55
CA ASN A 33 8.87 8.40 5.77
C ASN A 33 9.99 7.36 5.51
N LEU A 34 10.55 7.31 4.29
CA LEU A 34 11.49 6.26 3.88
C LEU A 34 12.77 6.24 4.73
N ASP A 35 13.23 7.42 5.17
CA ASP A 35 14.39 7.56 6.07
C ASP A 35 14.13 7.05 7.50
N ILE A 36 12.86 6.87 7.87
CA ILE A 36 12.43 6.41 9.19
C ILE A 36 12.19 4.90 9.16
N GLU A 37 11.44 4.43 8.15
CA GLU A 37 11.05 3.03 8.04
C GLU A 37 10.75 2.63 6.60
N GLU A 38 11.29 1.48 6.20
CA GLU A 38 11.04 0.88 4.89
C GLU A 38 9.79 -0.03 4.92
N PRO A 39 8.91 0.06 3.90
CA PRO A 39 7.77 -0.85 3.78
C PRO A 39 8.27 -2.28 3.46
N ARG A 40 7.63 -3.28 4.07
CA ARG A 40 7.92 -4.71 3.85
C ARG A 40 7.06 -5.33 2.75
N ALA A 41 5.79 -4.94 2.70
CA ALA A 41 4.84 -5.42 1.72
C ALA A 41 3.72 -4.40 1.51
N ALA A 42 3.03 -4.48 0.38
CA ALA A 42 1.81 -3.72 0.15
C ALA A 42 0.80 -4.57 -0.63
N TRP A 43 -0.49 -4.43 -0.35
CA TRP A 43 -1.54 -5.15 -1.08
C TRP A 43 -2.83 -4.35 -1.17
N LEU A 44 -3.66 -4.69 -2.16
CA LEU A 44 -5.03 -4.22 -2.21
C LEU A 44 -5.93 -5.17 -1.42
N GLU A 45 -6.75 -4.61 -0.53
CA GLU A 45 -7.69 -5.34 0.31
C GLU A 45 -9.10 -4.77 0.18
N GLU A 46 -10.12 -5.60 0.28
CA GLU A 46 -11.49 -5.15 0.51
C GLU A 46 -11.67 -4.75 1.98
N ILE A 47 -12.56 -3.80 2.28
CA ILE A 47 -12.83 -3.32 3.66
C ILE A 47 -13.31 -4.42 4.63
N ASN A 48 -13.66 -5.60 4.11
CA ASN A 48 -14.04 -6.78 4.88
C ASN A 48 -12.84 -7.66 5.28
N GLY A 49 -11.59 -7.25 4.98
CA GLY A 49 -10.38 -8.00 5.27
C GLY A 49 -9.92 -8.92 4.13
N LYS A 50 -10.63 -8.97 3.00
CA LYS A 50 -10.27 -9.87 1.89
C LYS A 50 -9.20 -9.24 1.01
N LYS A 51 -7.98 -9.77 1.11
CA LYS A 51 -6.87 -9.46 0.20
C LYS A 51 -7.22 -9.84 -1.25
N LYS A 52 -6.95 -8.93 -2.18
CA LYS A 52 -7.18 -9.09 -3.63
C LYS A 52 -5.91 -9.49 -4.36
N TYR A 53 -4.86 -8.68 -4.23
CA TYR A 53 -3.55 -8.92 -4.83
C TYR A 53 -2.47 -8.08 -4.14
N ASP A 54 -1.23 -8.53 -4.25
CA ASP A 54 -0.03 -7.84 -3.76
C ASP A 54 0.45 -6.81 -4.76
N TYR A 55 0.94 -5.68 -4.27
CA TYR A 55 1.76 -4.76 -5.04
C TYR A 55 3.23 -5.15 -4.93
N GLN A 56 3.99 -4.97 -6.01
CA GLN A 56 5.44 -4.95 -5.97
C GLN A 56 5.93 -3.58 -5.49
N LEU A 57 6.89 -3.59 -4.57
CA LEU A 57 7.64 -2.41 -4.16
C LEU A 57 8.82 -2.24 -5.12
N VAL A 58 8.79 -1.20 -5.94
CA VAL A 58 9.84 -0.91 -6.92
C VAL A 58 10.49 0.42 -6.57
N GLU A 59 11.80 0.40 -6.34
CA GLU A 59 12.58 1.62 -6.15
C GLU A 59 13.02 2.18 -7.52
N ASP A 60 12.69 3.44 -7.79
CA ASP A 60 13.17 4.19 -8.95
C ASP A 60 13.59 5.60 -8.51
N GLY A 61 14.82 5.99 -8.81
CA GLY A 61 15.34 7.32 -8.45
C GLY A 61 15.36 7.64 -6.94
N GLY A 62 15.33 6.62 -6.06
CA GLY A 62 15.25 6.79 -4.61
C GLY A 62 13.82 6.97 -4.07
N GLU A 63 12.80 6.83 -4.93
CA GLU A 63 11.40 6.76 -4.53
C GLU A 63 10.88 5.32 -4.69
N ILE A 64 10.03 4.88 -3.76
CA ILE A 64 9.29 3.63 -3.86
C ILE A 64 7.96 3.86 -4.56
N HIS A 65 7.69 3.03 -5.57
CA HIS A 65 6.43 2.93 -6.27
C HIS A 65 5.79 1.56 -6.00
N LEU A 66 4.47 1.55 -5.88
CA LEU A 66 3.69 0.32 -5.87
C LEU A 66 3.43 -0.09 -7.32
N VAL A 67 3.54 -1.35 -7.70
CA VAL A 67 3.24 -1.81 -9.07
C VAL A 67 2.37 -3.06 -8.98
N ASP A 68 1.34 -3.16 -9.83
CA ASP A 68 0.41 -4.28 -9.90
C ASP A 68 0.95 -5.51 -10.63
#